data_AF-A0AAP5LRL5-F1
#
_entry.id   AF-A0AAP5LRL5-F1
#
_cell.length_a   1.000
_cell.length_b   1.000
_cell.length_c   1.000
_cell.angle_alpha   90.00
_cell.angle_beta   90.00
_cell.angle_gamma   90.00
#
_symmetry.space_group_name_H-M   'P 1'
#
loop_
_entity.id
_entity.type
_entity.pdbx_description
1 polymer ?
#
loop_
_entity_poly.entity_id
_entity_poly.type
_entity_poly.pdbx_seq_one_letter_code
_entity_poly.pdbx_strand_id
1 'polypeptide(L)'
;MYSLATQLASRMRAIMEVENEIAAFKSKDVDDKAVLDLEQKRSELINSSTRDELFVIKTVMKVGRGERGYRFHAGSDEIEIIKLPIELNEHELMQKYSYYLVHKTESELANSIEFYTAVTEELKEGMEILKL
;
A
#
# COMPACT_ATOMS: atom_id res chain seq x y z
N MET A 1 -2.45 11.77 -12.47
CA MET A 1 -2.05 11.02 -11.26
C MET A 1 -3.22 10.82 -10.29
N TYR A 2 -3.76 11.88 -9.67
CA TYR A 2 -4.90 11.73 -8.74
C TYR A 2 -6.13 11.06 -9.37
N SER A 3 -6.53 11.45 -10.59
CA SER A 3 -7.63 10.78 -11.32
C SER A 3 -7.38 9.28 -11.54
N LEU A 4 -6.13 8.86 -11.73
CA LEU A 4 -5.78 7.44 -11.87
C LEU A 4 -5.83 6.74 -10.51
N ALA A 5 -5.48 7.44 -9.42
CA ALA A 5 -5.64 6.91 -8.06
C ALA A 5 -7.10 6.62 -7.73
N THR A 6 -8.03 7.49 -8.11
CA THR A 6 -9.48 7.25 -7.96
C THR A 6 -9.94 6.02 -8.74
N GLN A 7 -9.44 5.83 -9.96
CA GLN A 7 -9.76 4.64 -10.77
C GLN A 7 -9.20 3.35 -10.16
N LEU A 8 -8.04 3.43 -9.50
CA LEU A 8 -7.37 2.29 -8.87
C LEU A 8 -7.85 1.99 -7.45
N ALA A 9 -8.80 2.75 -6.90
CA ALA A 9 -9.27 2.58 -5.52
C ALA A 9 -9.79 1.16 -5.23
N SER A 10 -10.53 0.55 -6.17
CA SER A 10 -10.99 -0.84 -6.04
C SER A 10 -9.83 -1.83 -6.03
N ARG A 11 -8.80 -1.62 -6.86
CA ARG A 11 -7.61 -2.48 -6.92
C ARG A 11 -6.78 -2.38 -5.64
N MET A 12 -6.61 -1.17 -5.10
CA MET A 12 -5.94 -0.97 -3.81
C MET A 12 -6.68 -1.68 -2.67
N ARG A 13 -8.02 -1.62 -2.65
CA ARG A 13 -8.84 -2.39 -1.69
C ARG A 13 -8.64 -3.90 -1.85
N ALA A 14 -8.64 -4.42 -3.08
CA ALA A 14 -8.39 -5.83 -3.33
C ALA A 14 -7.00 -6.30 -2.86
N ILE A 15 -5.95 -5.47 -3.04
CA ILE A 15 -4.60 -5.75 -2.51
C ILE A 15 -4.64 -5.83 -0.98
N MET A 16 -5.26 -4.84 -0.32
CA MET A 16 -5.39 -4.83 1.15
C MET A 16 -6.17 -6.03 1.68
N GLU A 17 -7.24 -6.45 1.01
CA GLU A 17 -8.03 -7.63 1.40
C GLU A 17 -7.18 -8.90 1.38
N VAL A 18 -6.43 -9.13 0.30
CA VAL A 18 -5.55 -10.31 0.19
C VAL A 18 -4.43 -10.28 1.24
N GLU A 19 -3.81 -9.13 1.48
CA GLU A 19 -2.78 -8.99 2.54
C GLU A 19 -3.35 -9.29 3.95
N ASN A 20 -4.55 -8.79 4.25
CA ASN A 20 -5.22 -9.10 5.51
C ASN A 20 -5.56 -10.59 5.66
N GLU A 21 -6.00 -11.24 4.58
CA GLU A 21 -6.23 -12.68 4.57
C GLU A 21 -4.91 -13.42 4.85
N ILE A 22 -3.81 -13.10 4.15
CA ILE A 22 -2.49 -13.71 4.38
C ILE A 22 -2.07 -13.58 5.85
N ALA A 23 -2.20 -12.39 6.46
CA ALA A 23 -1.87 -12.16 7.86
C ALA A 23 -2.78 -12.98 8.82
N ALA A 24 -4.07 -13.09 8.51
CA ALA A 24 -5.03 -13.86 9.29
C ALA A 24 -4.77 -15.38 9.22
N PHE A 25 -4.26 -15.90 8.09
CA PHE A 25 -3.89 -17.30 7.94
C PHE A 25 -2.55 -17.61 8.63
N LYS A 26 -1.54 -16.73 8.50
CA LYS A 26 -0.23 -16.88 9.16
C LYS A 26 -0.33 -16.88 10.69
N SER A 27 -1.27 -16.13 11.27
CA SER A 27 -1.49 -16.11 12.73
C SER A 27 -2.18 -17.36 13.30
N LYS A 28 -2.74 -18.22 12.45
CA LYS A 28 -3.55 -19.38 12.84
C LYS A 28 -2.87 -20.73 12.58
N ASP A 29 -1.63 -20.74 12.08
CA ASP A 29 -0.87 -21.96 11.73
C ASP A 29 -1.67 -22.89 10.78
N VAL A 30 -2.26 -22.29 9.75
CA VAL A 30 -3.17 -22.96 8.78
C VAL A 30 -2.41 -23.41 7.53
N ASP A 31 -2.93 -24.45 6.87
CA ASP A 31 -2.50 -25.05 5.60
C ASP A 31 -1.69 -24.11 4.67
N ASP A 32 -0.41 -24.45 4.52
CA ASP A 32 0.56 -23.76 3.65
C ASP A 32 0.02 -23.55 2.22
N LYS A 33 -0.83 -24.45 1.73
CA LYS A 33 -1.42 -24.32 0.40
C LYS A 33 -2.35 -23.12 0.26
N ALA A 34 -3.15 -22.82 1.29
CA ALA A 34 -4.06 -21.67 1.26
C ALA A 34 -3.28 -20.35 1.29
N VAL A 35 -2.18 -20.29 2.04
CA VAL A 35 -1.27 -19.12 2.06
C VAL A 35 -0.63 -18.93 0.69
N LEU A 36 -0.15 -20.01 0.05
CA LEU A 36 0.45 -19.96 -1.28
C LEU A 36 -0.55 -19.46 -2.34
N ASP A 37 -1.80 -19.93 -2.30
CA ASP A 37 -2.85 -19.48 -3.23
C ASP A 37 -3.14 -17.97 -3.08
N LEU A 38 -3.11 -17.46 -1.84
CA LEU A 38 -3.28 -16.03 -1.57
C LEU A 38 -2.06 -15.20 -2.00
N GLU A 39 -0.85 -15.68 -1.75
CA GLU A 39 0.39 -15.03 -2.19
C GLU A 39 0.45 -14.97 -3.73
N GLN A 40 0.00 -16.02 -4.42
CA GLN A 40 -0.16 -16.04 -5.87
C GLN A 40 -1.19 -15.01 -6.33
N LYS A 41 -2.38 -14.96 -5.71
CA LYS A 41 -3.43 -13.98 -6.02
C LYS A 41 -2.95 -12.53 -5.84
N ARG A 42 -2.20 -12.25 -4.77
CA ARG A 42 -1.55 -10.95 -4.56
C ARG A 42 -0.59 -10.64 -5.70
N SER A 43 0.29 -11.59 -6.01
CA SER A 43 1.28 -11.43 -7.07
C SER A 43 0.61 -11.11 -8.40
N GLU A 44 -0.48 -11.80 -8.75
CA GLU A 44 -1.26 -11.54 -9.95
C GLU A 44 -1.92 -10.15 -9.94
N LEU A 45 -2.50 -9.71 -8.82
CA LEU A 45 -3.09 -8.37 -8.70
C LEU A 45 -2.07 -7.25 -8.96
N ILE A 46 -0.85 -7.43 -8.45
CA ILE A 46 0.24 -6.46 -8.58
C ILE A 46 0.85 -6.54 -9.99
N ASN A 47 1.28 -7.72 -10.42
CA ASN A 47 2.01 -7.92 -11.68
C ASN A 47 1.12 -7.79 -12.94
N SER A 48 -0.21 -7.81 -12.80
CA SER A 48 -1.15 -7.43 -13.88
C SER A 48 -1.35 -5.91 -14.01
N SER A 49 -0.72 -5.10 -13.16
CA SER A 49 -0.79 -3.64 -13.23
C SER A 49 0.30 -3.09 -14.15
N THR A 50 -0.03 -2.05 -14.91
CA THR A 50 0.97 -1.31 -15.68
C THR A 50 1.91 -0.55 -14.75
N ARG A 51 3.09 -0.20 -15.26
CA ARG A 51 4.04 0.68 -14.56
C ARG A 51 3.42 1.96 -13.99
N ASP A 52 2.52 2.63 -14.73
CA ASP A 52 1.88 3.88 -14.27
C ASP A 52 0.86 3.63 -13.15
N GLU A 53 0.16 2.50 -13.19
CA GLU A 53 -0.73 2.08 -12.10
C GLU A 53 0.07 1.74 -10.83
N LEU A 54 1.15 0.97 -10.97
CA LEU A 54 2.06 0.63 -9.87
C LEU A 54 2.70 1.90 -9.26
N PHE A 55 3.08 2.85 -10.11
CA PHE A 55 3.60 4.15 -9.69
C PHE A 55 2.59 4.93 -8.85
N VAL A 56 1.32 4.92 -9.24
CA VAL A 56 0.24 5.57 -8.47
C VAL A 56 0.00 4.83 -7.15
N ILE A 57 -0.15 3.51 -7.17
CA ILE A 57 -0.35 2.70 -5.96
C ILE A 57 0.78 2.94 -4.96
N LYS A 58 2.04 2.93 -5.42
CA LYS A 58 3.19 3.18 -4.56
C LYS A 58 3.24 4.62 -4.05
N THR A 59 2.75 5.59 -4.83
CA THR A 59 2.63 6.98 -4.36
C THR A 59 1.60 7.09 -3.24
N VAL A 60 0.44 6.43 -3.37
CA VAL A 60 -0.59 6.40 -2.31
C VAL A 60 -0.02 5.81 -1.02
N MET A 61 0.70 4.68 -1.10
CA MET A 61 1.39 4.10 0.07
C MET A 61 2.34 5.09 0.74
N LYS A 62 3.14 5.81 -0.05
CA LYS A 62 4.08 6.81 0.48
C LYS A 62 3.39 8.00 1.14
N VAL A 63 2.21 8.42 0.64
CA VAL A 63 1.39 9.43 1.30
C VAL A 63 0.97 8.91 2.68
N GLY A 64 0.45 7.68 2.75
CA GLY A 64 0.05 7.06 4.01
C GLY A 64 1.17 7.06 5.04
N ARG A 65 2.32 6.51 4.64
CA ARG A 65 3.54 6.46 5.47
C ARG A 65 4.07 7.83 5.89
N GLY A 66 3.91 8.83 5.03
CA GLY A 66 4.70 10.05 5.09
C GLY A 66 4.02 11.22 5.79
N GLU A 67 2.69 11.25 5.83
CA GLU A 67 1.93 12.41 6.31
C GLU A 67 1.44 12.27 7.76
N ARG A 68 1.52 11.07 8.34
CA ARG A 68 1.24 10.84 9.76
C ARG A 68 2.45 10.30 10.50
N GLY A 69 2.50 10.55 11.81
CA GLY A 69 3.53 9.97 12.67
C GLY A 69 3.18 8.52 13.00
N TYR A 70 4.20 7.68 13.16
CA TYR A 70 4.04 6.28 13.57
C TYR A 70 4.82 6.05 14.86
N ARG A 71 4.15 5.47 15.86
CA ARG A 71 4.81 4.99 17.08
C ARG A 71 4.74 3.47 17.12
N PHE A 72 5.92 2.87 17.30
CA PHE A 72 6.11 1.43 17.49
C PHE A 72 6.30 1.16 18.99
N HIS A 73 5.53 0.22 19.53
CA HIS A 73 5.66 -0.18 20.92
C HIS A 73 6.62 -1.37 21.04
N ALA A 74 7.65 -1.25 21.87
CA ALA A 74 8.61 -2.34 22.07
C ALA A 74 7.91 -3.59 22.63
N GLY A 75 8.03 -4.71 21.91
CA GLY A 75 7.41 -5.99 22.30
C GLY A 75 5.95 -6.16 21.89
N SER A 76 5.43 -5.31 21.00
CA SER A 76 4.09 -5.41 20.40
C SER A 76 4.14 -5.15 18.90
N ASP A 77 3.26 -5.81 18.15
CA ASP A 77 3.02 -5.54 16.72
C ASP A 77 2.04 -4.37 16.53
N GLU A 78 1.55 -3.76 17.61
CA GLU A 78 0.67 -2.59 17.55
C GLU A 78 1.40 -1.35 17.05
N ILE A 79 0.82 -0.71 16.03
CA ILE A 79 1.29 0.54 15.45
C ILE A 79 0.28 1.64 15.80
N GLU A 80 0.72 2.64 16.57
CA GLU A 80 -0.08 3.84 16.87
C GLU A 80 0.15 4.90 15.79
N ILE A 81 -0.94 5.34 15.15
CA ILE A 81 -0.92 6.43 14.16
C ILE A 81 -1.15 7.77 14.87
N ILE A 82 -0.15 8.64 14.82
CA ILE A 82 -0.21 10.01 15.34
C ILE A 82 -0.73 10.91 14.23
N LYS A 83 -1.98 11.38 14.38
CA LYS A 83 -2.60 12.32 13.43
C LYS A 83 -1.94 13.70 13.54
N LEU A 84 -1.25 14.09 12.47
CA LEU A 84 -0.69 15.43 12.30
C LEU A 84 -1.56 16.24 11.33
N PRO A 85 -1.61 17.57 11.44
CA PRO A 85 -2.24 18.41 10.42
C PRO A 85 -1.60 18.19 9.05
N ILE A 86 -2.42 17.99 8.04
CA ILE A 86 -1.98 17.83 6.64
C ILE A 86 -2.26 19.15 5.94
N GLU A 87 -1.18 19.82 5.53
CA GLU A 87 -1.25 21.17 4.96
C GLU A 87 -1.46 21.18 3.45
N LEU A 88 -1.05 20.10 2.77
CA LEU A 88 -1.09 19.96 1.33
C LEU A 88 -2.39 19.32 0.86
N ASN A 89 -2.89 19.74 -0.30
CA ASN A 89 -4.04 19.08 -0.93
C ASN A 89 -3.64 17.76 -1.60
N GLU A 90 -4.63 17.00 -2.06
CA GLU A 90 -4.45 15.66 -2.61
C GLU A 90 -3.55 15.64 -3.86
N HIS A 91 -3.62 16.68 -4.69
CA HIS A 91 -2.79 16.79 -5.89
C HIS A 91 -1.34 17.10 -5.53
N GLU A 92 -1.12 18.00 -4.57
CA GLU A 92 0.22 18.37 -4.07
C GLU A 92 0.90 17.19 -3.37
N LEU A 93 0.14 16.42 -2.58
CA LEU A 93 0.63 15.20 -1.93
C LEU A 93 1.09 14.16 -2.96
N MET A 94 0.28 13.89 -3.97
CA MET A 94 0.65 12.96 -5.04
C MET A 94 1.91 13.42 -5.78
N GLN A 95 2.08 14.73 -6.02
CA GLN A 95 3.31 15.26 -6.61
C GLN A 95 4.52 15.08 -5.69
N LYS A 96 4.41 15.48 -4.43
CA LYS A 96 5.48 15.39 -3.42
C LYS A 96 6.01 13.96 -3.28
N TYR A 97 5.13 12.98 -3.11
CA TYR A 97 5.53 11.60 -2.81
C TYR A 97 5.91 10.77 -4.04
N SER A 98 5.52 11.22 -5.22
CA SER A 98 5.89 10.56 -6.48
C SER A 98 7.24 10.99 -7.04
N TYR A 99 7.81 12.10 -6.55
CA TYR A 99 9.02 12.75 -7.11
C TYR A 99 10.15 11.77 -7.44
N TYR A 100 10.51 10.88 -6.51
CA TYR A 100 11.60 9.90 -6.73
C TYR A 100 11.14 8.58 -7.37
N LEU A 101 9.84 8.33 -7.46
CA LEU A 101 9.30 7.11 -8.07
C LEU A 101 9.36 7.17 -9.61
N VAL A 102 9.51 8.36 -10.20
CA VAL A 102 9.53 8.53 -11.66
C VAL A 102 10.68 7.80 -12.35
N HIS A 103 11.76 7.51 -11.60
CA HIS A 103 12.92 6.78 -12.12
C HIS A 103 12.83 5.26 -11.92
N LYS A 104 11.78 4.78 -11.25
CA LYS A 104 11.61 3.35 -10.98
C LYS A 104 11.02 2.62 -12.18
N THR A 105 11.55 1.43 -12.42
CA THR A 105 11.03 0.48 -13.40
C THR A 105 9.76 -0.19 -12.89
N GLU A 106 9.02 -0.84 -13.78
CA GLU A 106 7.82 -1.61 -13.44
C GLU A 106 8.11 -2.69 -12.40
N SER A 107 9.16 -3.49 -12.63
CA SER A 107 9.58 -4.56 -11.72
C SER A 107 10.03 -4.01 -10.35
N GLU A 108 10.77 -2.90 -10.29
CA GLU A 108 11.12 -2.28 -9.01
C GLU A 108 9.89 -1.82 -8.23
N LEU A 109 8.88 -1.27 -8.91
CA LEU A 109 7.63 -0.84 -8.28
C LEU A 109 6.83 -2.04 -7.77
N ALA A 110 6.62 -3.06 -8.62
CA ALA A 110 5.92 -4.29 -8.27
C ALA A 110 6.56 -4.98 -7.05
N ASN A 111 7.88 -5.22 -7.10
CA ASN A 111 8.62 -5.82 -5.99
C ASN A 111 8.51 -5.01 -4.69
N SER A 112 8.52 -3.67 -4.79
CA SER A 112 8.40 -2.79 -3.62
C SER A 112 7.00 -2.75 -3.00
N ILE A 113 5.98 -3.27 -3.69
CA ILE A 113 4.63 -3.44 -3.17
C ILE A 113 4.50 -4.89 -2.66
N GLU A 114 4.84 -5.87 -3.47
CA GLU A 114 4.63 -7.30 -3.19
C GLU A 114 5.36 -7.82 -1.95
N PHE A 115 6.58 -7.36 -1.70
CA PHE A 115 7.41 -7.84 -0.59
C PHE A 115 7.48 -6.87 0.59
N TYR A 116 6.63 -5.85 0.60
CA TYR A 116 6.64 -4.86 1.68
C TYR A 116 5.68 -5.27 2.80
N THR A 117 6.10 -5.11 4.06
CA THR A 117 5.37 -5.68 5.20
C THR A 117 4.21 -4.83 5.70
N ALA A 118 4.12 -3.56 5.30
CA ALA A 118 3.09 -2.62 5.77
C ALA A 118 2.20 -2.10 4.63
N VAL A 119 1.95 -2.94 3.61
CA VAL A 119 1.16 -2.56 2.43
C VAL A 119 -0.24 -2.13 2.82
N THR A 120 -0.89 -2.91 3.70
CA THR A 120 -2.26 -2.64 4.12
C THR A 120 -2.38 -1.32 4.85
N GLU A 121 -1.52 -1.08 5.83
CA GLU A 121 -1.53 0.11 6.68
C GLU A 121 -1.24 1.37 5.86
N GLU A 122 -0.21 1.31 5.02
CA GLU A 122 0.17 2.45 4.17
C GLU A 122 -0.86 2.75 3.08
N LEU A 123 -1.45 1.73 2.46
CA LEU A 123 -2.53 1.95 1.49
C LEU A 123 -3.79 2.49 2.15
N LYS A 124 -4.20 1.91 3.27
CA LYS A 124 -5.39 2.36 4.01
C LYS A 124 -5.26 3.82 4.41
N GLU A 125 -4.13 4.18 5.00
CA GLU A 125 -3.86 5.55 5.45
C GLU A 125 -3.73 6.50 4.25
N GLY A 126 -3.00 6.10 3.20
CA GLY A 126 -2.86 6.90 1.99
C GLY A 126 -4.20 7.18 1.31
N MET A 127 -5.08 6.18 1.24
CA MET A 127 -6.43 6.34 0.70
C MET A 127 -7.31 7.23 1.58
N GLU A 128 -7.21 7.14 2.91
CA GLU A 128 -7.94 8.02 3.84
C GLU A 128 -7.53 9.48 3.65
N ILE A 129 -6.22 9.76 3.59
CA ILE A 129 -5.67 11.11 3.38
C ILE A 129 -6.10 11.68 2.03
N LEU A 130 -6.03 10.86 0.99
CA LEU A 130 -6.35 11.27 -0.38
C LEU A 130 -7.85 11.18 -0.72
N LYS A 131 -8.71 10.76 0.22
CA LYS A 131 -10.17 10.66 0.04
C LYS A 131 -10.59 9.77 -1.15
N LEU A 132 -9.98 8.57 -1.25
CA LEU A 132 -10.16 7.60 -2.35
C LEU A 132 -11.13 6.43 -2.04
#